data_AF-A0A6N7ZRJ6-F1
#
_entry.id   AF-A0A6N7ZRJ6-F1
#
_cell.length_a   1.000
_cell.length_b   1.000
_cell.length_c   1.000
_cell.angle_alpha   90.00
_cell.angle_beta   90.00
_cell.angle_gamma   90.00
#
_symmetry.space_group_name_H-M   'P 1'
#
loop_
_entity.id
_entity.type
_entity.pdbx_description
1 polymer ?
#
loop_
_entity_poly.entity_id
_entity_poly.type
_entity_poly.pdbx_seq_one_letter_code
_entity_poly.pdbx_strand_id
1 'polypeptide(L)'
;MNLRLAAIAIWTVLAVVMAGPVGLAATSPYLAYRDVFYITGGFAGIVVLSLLVVQPLLAGRLLPGVRSSIARRWHRRIGAIVVFGVLLHVGGLYIASPQDTLDALLLVSPTPFSIYGVAALLAVIVTAVLAIMRQKLGLRYTIWRLLHNALAIVIVVATVIHAVQIEGAMEDNV
;
A
#
# COMPACT_ATOMS: atom_id res chain seq x y z
N MET A 1 30.74 -5.72 13.26
CA MET A 1 29.63 -6.42 12.58
C MET A 1 29.99 -6.59 11.11
N ASN A 2 30.00 -7.83 10.59
CA ASN A 2 30.35 -8.07 9.19
C ASN A 2 29.30 -7.45 8.26
N LEU A 3 29.72 -6.61 7.31
CA LEU A 3 28.81 -5.92 6.37
C LEU A 3 27.89 -6.89 5.60
N ARG A 4 28.36 -8.11 5.33
CA ARG A 4 27.56 -9.19 4.72
C ARG A 4 26.47 -9.72 5.65
N LEU A 5 26.79 -9.94 6.93
CA LEU A 5 25.81 -10.39 7.92
C LEU A 5 24.72 -9.34 8.15
N ALA A 6 25.11 -8.06 8.24
CA ALA A 6 24.17 -6.95 8.34
C ALA A 6 23.25 -6.86 7.11
N ALA A 7 23.81 -7.03 5.90
CA ALA A 7 23.01 -7.02 4.68
C ALA A 7 22.00 -8.18 4.64
N ILE A 8 22.42 -9.40 5.00
CA ILE A 8 21.54 -10.55 5.11
C ILE A 8 20.43 -10.27 6.11
N ALA A 9 20.76 -9.78 7.31
CA ALA A 9 19.78 -9.46 8.33
C ALA A 9 18.72 -8.44 7.85
N ILE A 10 19.15 -7.36 7.18
CA ILE A 10 18.22 -6.35 6.62
C ILE A 10 17.26 -6.97 5.60
N TRP A 11 17.78 -7.78 4.67
CA TRP A 11 16.95 -8.45 3.67
C TRP A 11 16.00 -9.47 4.28
N THR A 12 16.46 -10.23 5.28
CA THR A 12 15.63 -11.18 6.03
C THR A 12 14.50 -10.45 6.77
N VAL A 13 14.81 -9.38 7.50
CA VAL A 13 13.80 -8.59 8.23
C VAL A 13 12.78 -8.01 7.25
N LEU A 14 13.23 -7.44 6.13
CA LEU A 14 12.34 -6.91 5.12
C LEU A 14 11.42 -8.00 4.55
N ALA A 15 11.97 -9.17 4.20
CA ALA A 15 11.19 -10.29 3.69
C ALA A 15 10.15 -10.77 4.71
N VAL A 16 10.52 -10.90 5.99
CA VAL A 16 9.62 -11.30 7.06
C VAL A 16 8.50 -10.27 7.26
N VAL A 17 8.83 -8.98 7.33
CA VAL A 17 7.85 -7.89 7.48
C VAL A 17 6.86 -7.87 6.32
N MET A 18 7.32 -8.13 5.10
CA MET A 18 6.44 -8.15 3.92
C MET A 18 5.60 -9.43 3.82
N ALA A 19 6.17 -10.59 4.16
CA ALA A 19 5.51 -11.88 4.00
C ALA A 19 4.60 -12.23 5.18
N GLY A 20 4.89 -11.72 6.37
CA GLY A 20 4.13 -11.98 7.60
C GLY A 20 2.62 -11.72 7.44
N PRO A 21 2.20 -10.49 7.07
CA PRO A 21 0.77 -10.18 6.88
C PRO A 21 0.09 -11.07 5.85
N VAL A 22 0.78 -11.40 4.75
CA VAL A 22 0.25 -12.27 3.68
C VAL A 22 0.07 -13.70 4.18
N GLY A 23 1.07 -14.23 4.91
CA GLY A 23 1.02 -15.57 5.49
C GLY A 23 -0.09 -15.71 6.52
N LEU A 24 -0.21 -14.73 7.44
CA LEU A 24 -1.26 -14.70 8.44
C LEU A 24 -2.66 -14.68 7.80
N ALA A 25 -2.85 -13.84 6.78
CA ALA A 25 -4.11 -13.78 6.03
C ALA A 25 -4.41 -15.10 5.31
N ALA A 26 -3.40 -15.73 4.70
CA ALA A 26 -3.54 -17.00 3.97
C ALA A 26 -3.92 -18.19 4.86
N THR A 27 -3.59 -18.14 6.15
CA THR A 27 -3.95 -19.17 7.13
C THR A 27 -5.23 -18.85 7.91
N SER A 28 -5.90 -17.74 7.60
CA SER A 28 -7.08 -17.30 8.35
C SER A 28 -8.29 -18.22 8.08
N PRO A 29 -8.95 -18.76 9.13
CA PRO A 29 -10.15 -19.58 8.96
C PRO A 29 -11.31 -18.78 8.35
N TYR A 30 -11.29 -17.45 8.47
CA TYR A 30 -12.31 -16.57 7.90
C TYR A 30 -12.36 -16.61 6.37
N LEU A 31 -11.31 -17.08 5.69
CA LEU A 31 -11.33 -17.24 4.22
C LEU A 31 -12.40 -18.24 3.76
N ALA A 32 -12.77 -19.23 4.58
CA ALA A 32 -13.78 -20.24 4.22
C ALA A 32 -15.19 -19.65 4.00
N TYR A 33 -15.44 -18.44 4.51
CA TYR A 33 -16.74 -17.77 4.45
C TYR A 33 -16.77 -16.60 3.47
N ARG A 34 -15.74 -16.44 2.64
CA ARG A 34 -15.59 -15.32 1.71
C ARG A 34 -15.57 -15.80 0.27
N ASP A 35 -16.21 -15.05 -0.61
CA ASP A 35 -16.16 -15.32 -2.04
C ASP A 35 -14.79 -14.96 -2.65
N VAL A 36 -14.55 -15.43 -3.87
CA VAL A 36 -13.26 -15.25 -4.56
C VAL A 36 -12.92 -13.77 -4.79
N PHE A 37 -13.89 -12.90 -5.03
CA PHE A 37 -13.64 -11.47 -5.27
C PHE A 37 -13.28 -10.75 -3.98
N TYR A 38 -13.96 -11.08 -2.87
CA TYR A 38 -13.61 -10.57 -1.55
C TYR A 38 -12.19 -10.99 -1.14
N ILE A 39 -11.86 -12.26 -1.32
CA ILE A 39 -10.50 -12.79 -1.05
C ILE A 39 -9.48 -12.04 -1.92
N THR A 40 -9.70 -11.97 -3.23
CA THR A 40 -8.75 -11.32 -4.16
C THR A 40 -8.57 -9.84 -3.81
N GLY A 41 -9.67 -9.12 -3.52
CA GLY A 41 -9.65 -7.72 -3.10
C GLY A 41 -8.87 -7.54 -1.79
N GLY A 42 -9.17 -8.34 -0.77
CA GLY A 42 -8.48 -8.30 0.53
C GLY A 42 -6.97 -8.56 0.41
N PHE A 43 -6.57 -9.62 -0.30
CA PHE A 43 -5.15 -9.93 -0.52
C PHE A 43 -4.42 -8.86 -1.33
N ALA A 44 -5.07 -8.23 -2.31
CA ALA A 44 -4.46 -7.11 -3.02
C ALA A 44 -4.15 -5.94 -2.09
N GLY A 45 -5.05 -5.63 -1.15
CA GLY A 45 -4.80 -4.62 -0.11
C GLY A 45 -3.59 -4.97 0.77
N ILE A 46 -3.52 -6.22 1.26
CA ILE A 46 -2.40 -6.70 2.08
C ILE A 46 -1.07 -6.66 1.32
N VAL A 47 -1.05 -7.12 0.07
CA VAL A 47 0.15 -7.09 -0.78
C VAL A 47 0.58 -5.65 -1.06
N VAL A 48 -0.36 -4.74 -1.34
CA VAL A 48 -0.07 -3.31 -1.52
C VAL A 48 0.58 -2.74 -0.25
N LEU A 49 0.02 -3.01 0.92
CA LEU A 49 0.57 -2.57 2.20
C LEU A 49 2.02 -3.06 2.38
N SER A 50 2.29 -4.34 2.09
CA SER A 50 3.65 -4.89 2.13
C SER A 50 4.60 -4.19 1.14
N LEU A 51 4.14 -3.88 -0.07
CA LEU A 51 4.94 -3.20 -1.09
C LEU A 51 5.21 -1.72 -0.76
N LEU A 52 4.31 -1.06 -0.02
CA LEU A 52 4.50 0.34 0.41
C LEU A 52 5.74 0.49 1.30
N VAL A 53 6.09 -0.52 2.10
CA VAL A 53 7.32 -0.53 2.93
C VAL A 53 8.58 -0.40 2.07
N VAL A 54 8.60 -1.01 0.89
CA VAL A 54 9.78 -1.06 0.01
C VAL A 54 10.02 0.27 -0.71
N GLN A 55 8.95 1.03 -0.98
CA GLN A 55 9.01 2.28 -1.75
C GLN A 55 9.99 3.31 -1.19
N PRO A 56 9.91 3.72 0.10
CA PRO A 56 10.84 4.67 0.68
C PRO A 56 12.27 4.10 0.79
N LEU A 57 12.43 2.79 1.00
CA LEU A 57 13.75 2.16 1.07
C LEU A 57 14.49 2.22 -0.28
N LEU A 58 13.76 1.99 -1.38
CA LEU A 58 14.30 2.13 -2.74
C LEU A 58 14.58 3.60 -3.10
N ALA A 59 13.70 4.52 -2.72
CA ALA A 59 13.88 5.94 -2.98
C ALA A 59 15.07 6.53 -2.20
N GLY A 60 15.21 6.15 -0.92
CA GLY A 60 16.27 6.58 0.00
C GLY A 60 17.59 5.84 -0.16
N ARG A 61 17.65 4.78 -1.00
CA ARG A 61 18.83 3.93 -1.20
C ARG A 61 19.31 3.25 0.08
N LEU A 62 18.36 2.83 0.91
CA LEU A 62 18.61 2.20 2.21
C LEU A 62 18.84 0.69 2.10
N LEU A 63 18.56 0.09 0.93
CA LEU A 63 18.77 -1.35 0.71
C LEU A 63 20.23 -1.67 0.37
N PRO A 64 20.86 -2.61 1.09
CA PRO A 64 22.27 -2.95 0.90
C PRO A 64 22.49 -3.64 -0.46
N GLY A 65 23.54 -3.22 -1.16
CA GLY A 65 23.96 -3.84 -2.43
C GLY A 65 23.15 -3.40 -3.67
N VAL A 66 22.16 -2.52 -3.54
CA VAL A 66 21.32 -2.10 -4.67
C VAL A 66 21.90 -0.84 -5.34
N ARG A 67 22.24 -0.95 -6.63
CA ARG A 67 22.72 0.20 -7.42
C ARG A 67 21.62 1.24 -7.59
N SER A 68 22.00 2.52 -7.61
CA SER A 68 21.04 3.64 -7.70
C SER A 68 20.12 3.62 -8.93
N SER A 69 20.62 3.15 -10.09
CA SER A 69 19.81 3.01 -11.31
C SER A 69 18.76 1.91 -11.17
N ILE A 70 19.14 0.79 -10.55
CA ILE A 70 18.29 -0.36 -10.29
C ILE A 70 17.21 0.00 -9.27
N ALA A 71 17.58 0.68 -8.17
CA ALA A 71 16.64 1.12 -7.14
C ALA A 71 15.53 2.02 -7.73
N ARG A 72 15.88 3.00 -8.58
CA ARG A 72 14.91 3.86 -9.25
C ARG A 72 14.01 3.10 -10.23
N ARG A 73 14.53 2.08 -10.92
CA ARG A 73 13.73 1.25 -11.83
C ARG A 73 12.70 0.44 -11.06
N TRP A 74 13.10 -0.17 -9.94
CA TRP A 74 12.21 -0.94 -9.08
C TRP A 74 11.20 -0.07 -8.36
N HIS A 75 11.59 1.11 -7.86
CA HIS A 75 10.66 2.07 -7.25
C HIS A 75 9.48 2.38 -8.19
N ARG A 76 9.77 2.69 -9.48
CA ARG A 76 8.72 2.92 -10.48
C ARG A 76 7.88 1.69 -10.79
N ARG A 77 8.50 0.52 -10.93
CA ARG A 77 7.79 -0.74 -11.23
C ARG A 77 6.86 -1.14 -10.08
N ILE A 78 7.37 -1.14 -8.85
CA ILE A 78 6.56 -1.41 -7.67
C ILE A 78 5.51 -0.33 -7.52
N GLY A 79 5.78 0.92 -7.90
CA GLY A 79 4.78 2.00 -7.87
C GLY A 79 3.60 1.71 -8.79
N ALA A 80 3.87 1.21 -10.01
CA ALA A 80 2.83 0.76 -10.93
C ALA A 80 2.05 -0.46 -10.38
N ILE A 81 2.75 -1.41 -9.76
CA ILE A 81 2.11 -2.58 -9.11
C ILE A 81 1.22 -2.13 -7.95
N VAL A 82 1.66 -1.16 -7.14
CA VAL A 82 0.85 -0.58 -6.06
C VAL A 82 -0.42 0.06 -6.60
N VAL A 83 -0.32 0.88 -7.64
CA VAL A 83 -1.50 1.49 -8.28
C VAL A 83 -2.46 0.42 -8.79
N PHE A 84 -1.95 -0.59 -9.50
CA PHE A 84 -2.77 -1.70 -9.98
C PHE A 84 -3.41 -2.49 -8.83
N GLY A 85 -2.65 -2.79 -7.78
CA GLY A 85 -3.13 -3.51 -6.62
C GLY A 85 -4.22 -2.76 -5.86
N VAL A 86 -4.14 -1.42 -5.77
CA VAL A 86 -5.20 -0.59 -5.19
C VAL A 86 -6.48 -0.67 -6.04
N LEU A 87 -6.36 -0.62 -7.38
CA LEU A 87 -7.52 -0.80 -8.25
C LEU A 87 -8.13 -2.19 -8.09
N LEU A 88 -7.30 -3.23 -7.97
CA LEU A 88 -7.76 -4.59 -7.75
C LEU A 88 -8.41 -4.75 -6.38
N HIS A 89 -7.88 -4.11 -5.34
CA HIS A 89 -8.45 -4.10 -4.00
C HIS A 89 -9.86 -3.50 -4.00
N VAL A 90 -10.00 -2.26 -4.50
CA VAL A 90 -11.29 -1.57 -4.55
C VAL A 90 -12.26 -2.27 -5.50
N GLY A 91 -11.80 -2.70 -6.67
CA GLY A 91 -12.64 -3.38 -7.66
C GLY A 91 -13.09 -4.77 -7.20
N GLY A 92 -12.21 -5.53 -6.55
CA GLY A 92 -12.56 -6.84 -5.97
C GLY A 92 -13.60 -6.71 -4.86
N LEU A 93 -13.42 -5.74 -3.96
CA LEU A 93 -14.41 -5.45 -2.91
C LEU A 93 -15.72 -4.94 -3.50
N TYR A 94 -15.68 -4.09 -4.53
CA TYR A 94 -16.89 -3.61 -5.20
C TYR A 94 -17.68 -4.74 -5.83
N ILE A 95 -17.04 -5.70 -6.49
CA ILE A 95 -17.73 -6.86 -7.08
C ILE A 95 -18.31 -7.76 -5.99
N ALA A 96 -17.59 -7.96 -4.89
CA ALA A 96 -18.02 -8.80 -3.78
C ALA A 96 -19.20 -8.18 -3.00
N SER A 97 -19.11 -6.89 -2.67
CA SER A 97 -20.14 -6.13 -1.98
C SER A 97 -20.20 -4.69 -2.51
N PRO A 98 -21.05 -4.44 -3.53
CA PRO A 98 -21.14 -3.12 -4.16
C PRO A 98 -21.61 -2.03 -3.20
N GLN A 99 -22.61 -2.33 -2.35
CA GLN A 99 -23.21 -1.34 -1.44
C GLN A 99 -22.21 -0.93 -0.35
N ASP A 100 -21.56 -1.89 0.33
CA ASP A 100 -20.56 -1.59 1.36
C ASP A 100 -19.39 -0.77 0.78
N THR A 101 -18.98 -1.11 -0.45
CA THR A 101 -17.90 -0.38 -1.13
C THR A 101 -18.33 1.04 -1.51
N LEU A 102 -19.57 1.22 -1.98
CA LEU A 102 -20.11 2.56 -2.26
C LEU A 102 -20.24 3.38 -0.97
N ASP A 103 -20.71 2.78 0.11
CA ASP A 103 -20.85 3.45 1.40
C ASP A 103 -19.48 3.92 1.93
N ALA A 104 -18.45 3.09 1.78
CA ALA A 104 -17.08 3.47 2.09
C ALA A 104 -16.56 4.59 1.16
N LEU A 105 -16.75 4.49 -0.15
CA LEU A 105 -16.28 5.49 -1.11
C LEU A 105 -16.99 6.84 -0.97
N LEU A 106 -18.27 6.83 -0.59
CA LEU A 106 -19.09 8.01 -0.34
C LEU A 106 -18.96 8.54 1.09
N LEU A 107 -18.13 7.90 1.93
CA LEU A 107 -17.88 8.28 3.32
C LEU A 107 -19.15 8.28 4.18
N VAL A 108 -20.10 7.40 3.87
CA VAL A 108 -21.33 7.17 4.65
C VAL A 108 -21.29 5.85 5.42
N SER A 109 -20.17 5.12 5.35
CA SER A 109 -19.99 3.89 6.13
C SER A 109 -20.08 4.17 7.64
N PRO A 110 -20.68 3.27 8.44
CA PRO A 110 -20.82 3.46 9.89
C PRO A 110 -19.48 3.61 10.63
N THR A 111 -18.41 3.02 10.10
CA THR A 111 -17.08 3.01 10.70
C THR A 111 -16.13 4.00 9.99
N PRO A 112 -15.21 4.65 10.72
CA PRO A 112 -14.34 5.70 10.16
C PRO A 112 -13.20 5.19 9.25
N PHE A 113 -13.02 3.88 9.14
CA PHE A 113 -11.95 3.26 8.33
C PHE A 113 -11.93 3.75 6.88
N SER A 114 -13.11 4.06 6.33
CA SER A 114 -13.29 4.51 4.95
C SER A 114 -12.68 5.88 4.69
N ILE A 115 -12.66 6.78 5.68
CA ILE A 115 -12.03 8.11 5.58
C ILE A 115 -10.55 7.95 5.20
N TYR A 116 -9.86 7.07 5.91
CA TYR A 116 -8.44 6.82 5.68
C TYR A 116 -8.18 5.99 4.41
N GLY A 117 -9.06 5.03 4.11
CA GLY A 117 -9.00 4.26 2.85
C GLY A 117 -9.15 5.16 1.61
N VAL A 118 -10.14 6.04 1.61
CA VAL A 118 -10.40 7.00 0.53
C VAL A 118 -9.29 8.05 0.45
N ALA A 119 -8.80 8.57 1.58
CA ALA A 119 -7.67 9.49 1.59
C ALA A 119 -6.40 8.86 0.96
N ALA A 120 -6.09 7.60 1.32
CA ALA A 120 -4.99 6.86 0.72
C ALA A 120 -5.21 6.63 -0.79
N LEU A 121 -6.40 6.22 -1.20
CA LEU A 121 -6.77 6.03 -2.60
C LEU A 121 -6.54 7.30 -3.43
N LEU A 122 -7.08 8.43 -2.96
CA LEU A 122 -6.92 9.72 -3.64
C LEU A 122 -5.45 10.14 -3.69
N ALA A 123 -4.70 9.98 -2.60
CA ALA A 123 -3.28 10.31 -2.56
C ALA A 123 -2.46 9.43 -3.53
N VAL A 124 -2.79 8.14 -3.68
CA VAL A 124 -2.18 7.24 -4.69
C VAL A 124 -2.48 7.75 -6.10
N ILE A 125 -3.74 8.09 -6.40
CA ILE A 125 -4.13 8.61 -7.72
C ILE A 125 -3.37 9.90 -8.05
N VAL A 126 -3.36 10.87 -7.13
CA VAL A 126 -2.65 12.14 -7.32
C VAL A 126 -1.14 11.89 -7.47
N THR A 127 -0.57 10.96 -6.70
CA THR A 127 0.85 10.58 -6.82
C THR A 127 1.16 9.95 -8.18
N ALA A 128 0.29 9.09 -8.69
CA ALA A 128 0.44 8.47 -10.01
C ALA A 128 0.39 9.53 -11.12
N VAL A 129 -0.57 10.46 -11.05
CA VAL A 129 -0.66 11.59 -11.98
C VAL A 129 0.58 12.47 -11.90
N LEU A 130 1.04 12.83 -10.71
CA LEU A 130 2.26 13.61 -10.48
C LEU A 130 3.52 12.91 -11.04
N ALA A 131 3.58 11.57 -10.95
CA ALA A 131 4.69 10.79 -11.48
C ALA A 131 4.67 10.70 -13.01
N ILE A 132 3.50 10.46 -13.62
CA ILE A 132 3.32 10.34 -15.08
C ILE A 132 3.49 11.70 -15.76
N MET A 133 2.88 12.76 -15.20
CA MET A 133 2.87 14.10 -15.77
C MET A 133 4.09 14.94 -15.38
N ARG A 134 5.07 14.36 -14.67
CA ARG A 134 6.27 15.07 -14.19
C ARG A 134 6.93 15.94 -15.25
N GLN A 135 7.08 15.45 -16.47
CA GLN A 135 7.71 16.19 -17.57
C GLN A 135 6.81 17.28 -18.15
N LYS A 136 5.49 17.10 -18.12
CA LYS A 136 4.51 18.04 -18.67
C LYS A 136 4.18 19.19 -17.72
N LEU A 137 4.24 18.97 -16.40
CA LEU A 137 3.89 19.97 -15.39
C LEU A 137 4.95 21.07 -15.21
N GLY A 138 6.14 20.93 -15.82
CA GLY A 138 7.21 21.94 -15.73
C GLY A 138 7.72 22.21 -14.30
N LEU A 139 7.37 21.35 -13.32
CA LEU A 139 7.71 21.57 -11.92
C LEU A 139 9.22 21.49 -11.70
N ARG A 140 9.75 22.43 -10.91
CA ARG A 140 11.10 22.32 -10.38
C ARG A 140 11.22 21.00 -9.61
N TYR A 141 12.37 20.32 -9.75
CA TYR A 141 12.60 19.03 -9.12
C TYR A 141 12.36 19.06 -7.60
N THR A 142 12.75 20.14 -6.93
CA THR A 142 12.53 20.35 -5.48
C THR A 142 11.05 20.33 -5.12
N ILE A 143 10.20 21.03 -5.89
CA ILE A 143 8.75 21.08 -5.65
C ILE A 143 8.13 19.72 -5.93
N TRP A 144 8.50 19.08 -7.04
CA TRP A 144 8.02 17.74 -7.37
C TRP A 144 8.36 16.73 -6.25
N ARG A 145 9.59 16.78 -5.73
CA ARG A 145 10.04 15.92 -4.63
C ARG A 145 9.27 16.20 -3.34
N LEU A 146 9.04 17.46 -2.99
CA LEU A 146 8.27 17.83 -1.80
C LEU A 146 6.83 17.31 -1.88
N LEU A 147 6.14 17.58 -3.00
CA LEU A 147 4.76 17.13 -3.22
C LEU A 147 4.66 15.60 -3.20
N HIS A 148 5.55 14.91 -3.91
CA HIS A 148 5.57 13.45 -3.94
C HIS A 148 5.81 12.86 -2.54
N ASN A 149 6.74 13.43 -1.76
CA ASN A 149 7.02 12.96 -0.41
C ASN A 149 5.87 13.24 0.56
N ALA A 150 5.22 14.42 0.47
CA ALA A 150 4.06 14.75 1.28
C ALA A 150 2.91 13.78 1.00
N LEU A 151 2.62 13.51 -0.27
CA LEU A 151 1.62 12.51 -0.66
C LEU A 151 2.00 11.11 -0.21
N ALA A 152 3.28 10.73 -0.30
CA ALA A 152 3.75 9.42 0.17
C ALA A 152 3.54 9.25 1.68
N ILE A 153 3.75 10.30 2.49
CA ILE A 153 3.45 10.27 3.93
C ILE A 153 1.94 10.07 4.15
N VAL A 154 1.09 10.82 3.43
CA VAL A 154 -0.36 10.66 3.51
C VAL A 154 -0.79 9.23 3.16
N ILE A 155 -0.26 8.66 2.07
CA ILE A 155 -0.53 7.28 1.65
C ILE A 155 -0.18 6.32 2.79
N VAL A 156 1.06 6.36 3.30
CA VAL A 156 1.51 5.41 4.31
C VAL A 156 0.70 5.53 5.61
N VAL A 157 0.54 6.74 6.13
CA VAL A 157 -0.17 6.97 7.40
C VAL A 157 -1.64 6.59 7.27
N ALA A 158 -2.32 7.03 6.21
CA ALA A 158 -3.72 6.72 6.00
C ALA A 158 -3.94 5.22 5.73
N THR A 159 -3.07 4.55 4.96
CA THR A 159 -3.18 3.10 4.76
C THR A 159 -2.99 2.32 6.06
N VAL A 160 -2.03 2.72 6.92
CA VAL A 160 -1.85 2.06 8.24
C VAL A 160 -3.08 2.23 9.12
N ILE A 161 -3.61 3.44 9.24
CA ILE A 161 -4.82 3.69 10.05
C ILE A 161 -6.02 2.91 9.48
N HIS A 162 -6.20 2.93 8.16
CA HIS A 162 -7.23 2.17 7.47
C HIS A 162 -7.13 0.66 7.78
N ALA A 163 -5.92 0.08 7.68
CA ALA A 163 -5.71 -1.34 7.95
C ALA A 163 -5.97 -1.71 9.42
N VAL A 164 -5.49 -0.90 10.37
CA VAL A 164 -5.69 -1.14 11.81
C VAL A 164 -7.17 -0.99 12.20
N GLN A 165 -7.88 -0.02 11.61
CA GLN A 165 -9.31 0.16 11.89
C GLN A 165 -10.20 -0.95 11.32
N ILE A 166 -9.74 -1.68 10.29
CA ILE A 166 -10.44 -2.88 9.81
C ILE A 166 -10.39 -3.98 10.88
N GLU A 167 -9.25 -4.17 11.55
CA GLU A 167 -9.10 -5.15 12.64
C GLU A 167 -10.02 -4.79 13.81
N GLY A 168 -9.97 -3.55 14.30
CA GLY A 168 -10.83 -3.08 15.38
C GLY A 168 -12.32 -2.97 15.07
N ALA A 169 -12.73 -3.06 13.79
CA ALA A 169 -14.13 -3.14 13.37
C ALA A 169 -14.64 -4.60 13.24
N MET A 170 -13.72 -5.57 13.21
CA MET A 170 -14.03 -7.01 13.12
C MET A 170 -13.91 -7.72 14.48
N GLU A 171 -13.35 -7.05 15.49
CA GLU A 171 -13.34 -7.50 16.87
C GLU A 171 -14.42 -6.73 17.66
N ASP A 172 -15.35 -7.46 18.28
CA ASP A 172 -16.32 -6.87 19.20
C ASP A 172 -15.55 -6.23 20.36
N ASN A 173 -15.53 -4.90 20.41
CA ASN A 173 -15.14 -4.19 21.63
C ASN A 173 -16.24 -4.45 22.66
N VAL A 174 -16.05 -5.47 23.50
CA VAL A 174 -16.83 -5.71 24.72
C VAL A 174 -16.70 -4.51 25.65
#